data_AF-A0A381V222-F1
#
_entry.id   AF-A0A381V222-F1
#
_cell.length_a   1.000
_cell.length_b   1.000
_cell.length_c   1.000
_cell.angle_alpha   90.00
_cell.angle_beta   90.00
_cell.angle_gamma   90.00
#
_symmetry.space_group_name_H-M   'P 1'
#
loop_
_entity.id
_entity.type
_entity.pdbx_description
1 polymer ?
#
loop_
_entity_poly.entity_id
_entity_poly.type
_entity_poly.pdbx_seq_one_letter_code
_entity_poly.pdbx_strand_id
1 'polypeptide(L)'
;MRAGDLTTPALLADASVLDHNVAAMSVARPGSTLRPHVKAFKCTALATRLASAGHHGFCCATVREMEGMAAAGLGDDLLLANEVLDTRRLGVLVDAGTARVTVAVDSPETVDAAASGGITEVLIDVDVGLPRCGCDPADAAALADRARRAGMAVRGVMGYEGHLMHDPDAGRRAERTAEAMAVLAAAHDEVGGEVVSGGGTGTWDCNRLVTELQAGSYVLMDGDYARLGLPFREGLVVLTTVVSTGSGGHAVVDGGLKALAMDSGNPTVMGAGEVLVCSDEHTTVIGHTTAVGERVGLRPAHIDPTIAKHEALHLVDDVSAGGDAEVLESWPVDLRGW
;
A
#
# COMPACT_ATOMS: atom_id res chain seq x y z
N MET A 1 -25.61 11.80 3.73
CA MET A 1 -25.87 11.14 2.43
C MET A 1 -25.75 9.64 2.68
N ARG A 2 -26.59 8.81 2.07
CA ARG A 2 -26.44 7.35 2.19
C ARG A 2 -25.52 6.84 1.09
N ALA A 3 -24.81 5.73 1.32
CA ALA A 3 -23.96 5.12 0.30
C ALA A 3 -24.78 4.70 -0.94
N GLY A 4 -26.04 4.34 -0.74
CA GLY A 4 -27.02 4.06 -1.80
C GLY A 4 -27.41 5.28 -2.64
N ASP A 5 -27.00 6.51 -2.28
CA ASP A 5 -27.17 7.70 -3.12
C ASP A 5 -25.96 7.92 -4.06
N LEU A 6 -24.86 7.17 -3.87
CA LEU A 6 -23.66 7.28 -4.70
C LEU A 6 -23.89 6.62 -6.08
N THR A 7 -23.21 7.17 -7.08
CA THR A 7 -23.10 6.53 -8.40
C THR A 7 -22.23 5.29 -8.28
N THR A 8 -22.75 4.13 -8.66
CA THR A 8 -21.98 2.88 -8.68
C THR A 8 -21.27 2.66 -10.02
N PRO A 9 -20.14 1.93 -10.02
CA PRO A 9 -19.47 1.34 -8.85
C PRO A 9 -18.77 2.40 -7.97
N ALA A 10 -18.91 2.29 -6.65
CA ALA A 10 -18.36 3.25 -5.68
C ALA A 10 -17.47 2.57 -4.64
N LEU A 11 -16.33 3.18 -4.32
CA LEU A 11 -15.38 2.62 -3.34
C LEU A 11 -15.66 3.14 -1.94
N LEU A 12 -15.94 2.23 -1.01
CA LEU A 12 -16.27 2.51 0.38
C LEU A 12 -15.16 2.01 1.31
N ALA A 13 -14.85 2.80 2.34
CA ALA A 13 -14.02 2.41 3.48
C ALA A 13 -14.80 2.51 4.78
N ASP A 14 -14.71 1.50 5.63
CA ASP A 14 -15.31 1.51 6.96
C ASP A 14 -14.45 2.31 7.96
N ALA A 15 -15.03 3.35 8.55
CA ALA A 15 -14.35 4.23 9.50
C ALA A 15 -13.86 3.49 10.75
N SER A 16 -14.71 2.62 11.31
CA SER A 16 -14.39 1.89 12.54
C SER A 16 -13.29 0.85 12.32
N VAL A 17 -13.24 0.24 11.12
CA VAL A 17 -12.17 -0.67 10.72
C VAL A 17 -10.86 0.08 10.52
N LEU A 18 -10.88 1.23 9.82
CA LEU A 18 -9.70 2.07 9.65
C LEU A 18 -9.11 2.45 11.01
N ASP A 19 -9.94 2.97 11.92
CA ASP A 19 -9.51 3.37 13.26
C ASP A 19 -8.96 2.18 14.07
N HIS A 20 -9.61 1.01 14.02
CA HIS A 20 -9.13 -0.22 14.67
C HIS A 20 -7.77 -0.66 14.11
N ASN A 21 -7.63 -0.71 12.79
CA ASN A 21 -6.42 -1.17 12.12
C ASN A 21 -5.23 -0.26 12.39
N VAL A 22 -5.45 1.05 12.33
CA VAL A 22 -4.45 2.07 12.67
C VAL A 22 -4.03 1.93 14.12
N ALA A 23 -4.98 1.88 15.06
CA ALA A 23 -4.66 1.70 16.48
C ALA A 23 -3.87 0.40 16.75
N ALA A 24 -4.27 -0.72 16.15
CA ALA A 24 -3.58 -2.00 16.30
C ALA A 24 -2.14 -1.94 15.77
N MET A 25 -1.93 -1.33 14.60
CA MET A 25 -0.58 -1.17 14.04
C MET A 25 0.25 -0.19 14.87
N SER A 26 -0.30 0.95 15.31
CA SER A 26 0.43 1.95 16.11
C SER A 26 0.88 1.40 17.47
N VAL A 27 0.13 0.47 18.07
CA VAL A 27 0.58 -0.24 19.29
C VAL A 27 1.80 -1.11 19.01
N ALA A 28 1.80 -1.82 17.88
CA ALA A 28 2.88 -2.73 17.53
C ALA A 28 4.12 -2.04 16.94
N ARG A 29 3.90 -0.94 16.22
CA ARG A 29 4.88 -0.17 15.46
C ARG A 29 4.65 1.33 15.68
N PRO A 30 4.93 1.86 16.88
CA PRO A 30 4.68 3.27 17.19
C PRO A 30 5.63 4.22 16.45
N GLY A 31 5.14 5.43 16.18
CA GLY A 31 5.96 6.53 15.67
C GLY A 31 6.69 6.17 14.38
N SER A 32 8.00 6.44 14.36
CA SER A 32 8.89 6.18 13.22
C SER A 32 9.23 4.71 12.98
N THR A 33 8.78 3.78 13.83
CA THR A 33 8.97 2.34 13.59
C THR A 33 8.03 1.79 12.51
N LEU A 34 7.07 2.61 12.06
CA LEU A 34 6.24 2.39 10.89
C LEU A 34 6.40 3.59 9.94
N ARG A 35 6.62 3.29 8.66
CA ARG A 35 6.61 4.26 7.57
C ARG A 35 5.50 3.83 6.59
N PRO A 36 4.24 4.25 6.82
CA PRO A 36 3.11 3.73 6.06
C PRO A 36 3.28 3.92 4.55
N HIS A 37 2.91 2.89 3.78
CA HIS A 37 3.11 2.93 2.34
C HIS A 37 1.89 3.46 1.60
N VAL A 38 2.05 4.64 1.01
CA VAL A 38 1.02 5.43 0.34
C VAL A 38 0.44 4.74 -0.89
N LYS A 39 1.22 3.88 -1.57
CA LYS A 39 0.76 3.16 -2.77
C LYS A 39 -0.53 2.36 -2.53
N ALA A 40 -0.75 1.92 -1.29
CA ALA A 40 -1.89 1.10 -0.92
C ALA A 40 -3.22 1.88 -0.95
N PHE A 41 -3.18 3.18 -0.67
CA PHE A 41 -4.40 3.99 -0.53
C PHE A 41 -4.43 5.26 -1.38
N LYS A 42 -3.28 5.76 -1.86
CA LYS A 42 -3.15 6.89 -2.81
C LYS A 42 -4.01 8.11 -2.48
N CYS A 43 -4.15 8.41 -1.19
CA CYS A 43 -5.09 9.38 -0.65
C CYS A 43 -4.43 10.18 0.48
N THR A 44 -4.19 11.47 0.24
CA THR A 44 -3.51 12.36 1.21
C THR A 44 -4.34 12.57 2.49
N ALA A 45 -5.68 12.53 2.39
CA ALA A 45 -6.56 12.61 3.57
C ALA A 45 -6.37 11.41 4.51
N LEU A 46 -6.22 10.21 3.96
CA LEU A 46 -5.90 9.01 4.76
C LEU A 46 -4.51 9.14 5.38
N ALA A 47 -3.51 9.61 4.62
CA ALA A 47 -2.18 9.85 5.16
C ALA A 47 -2.19 10.89 6.30
N THR A 48 -3.04 11.93 6.21
CA THR A 48 -3.22 12.92 7.28
C THR A 48 -3.76 12.29 8.56
N ARG A 49 -4.66 11.29 8.46
CA ARG A 49 -5.10 10.52 9.63
C ARG A 49 -3.97 9.70 10.23
N LEU A 50 -3.11 9.08 9.42
CA LEU A 50 -1.95 8.33 9.91
C LEU A 50 -0.92 9.26 10.59
N ALA A 51 -0.69 10.45 10.05
CA ALA A 51 0.14 11.47 10.69
C ALA A 51 -0.45 11.93 12.03
N SER A 52 -1.76 12.08 12.10
CA SER A 52 -2.46 12.40 13.36
C SER A 52 -2.36 11.28 14.41
N ALA A 53 -2.15 10.04 13.98
CA ALA A 53 -1.84 8.89 14.84
C ALA A 53 -0.35 8.77 15.23
N GLY A 54 0.49 9.71 14.77
CA GLY A 54 1.91 9.80 15.12
C GLY A 54 2.88 9.23 14.07
N HIS A 55 2.40 8.85 12.88
CA HIS A 55 3.24 8.35 11.78
C HIS A 55 3.57 9.47 10.79
N HIS A 56 4.73 10.10 10.96
CA HIS A 56 5.13 11.28 10.17
C HIS A 56 6.02 10.95 8.95
N GLY A 57 6.54 9.71 8.88
CA GLY A 57 7.29 9.24 7.73
C GLY A 57 6.41 8.43 6.79
N PHE A 58 6.57 8.59 5.47
CA PHE A 58 5.79 7.83 4.47
C PHE A 58 6.66 7.21 3.38
N CYS A 59 6.23 6.03 2.90
CA CYS A 59 6.77 5.39 1.72
C CYS A 59 5.89 5.69 0.51
N CYS A 60 6.50 6.12 -0.58
CA CYS A 60 5.87 6.25 -1.88
C CYS A 60 6.55 5.29 -2.87
N ALA A 61 5.81 4.87 -3.89
CA ALA A 61 6.31 4.07 -5.00
C ALA A 61 6.57 4.92 -6.27
N THR A 62 6.02 6.14 -6.33
CA THR A 62 6.17 7.03 -7.50
C THR A 62 6.55 8.45 -7.12
N VAL A 63 7.16 9.18 -8.07
CA VAL A 63 7.48 10.60 -7.92
C VAL A 63 6.23 11.45 -7.68
N ARG A 64 5.11 11.14 -8.36
CA ARG A 64 3.83 11.85 -8.15
C ARG A 64 3.31 11.71 -6.72
N GLU A 65 3.42 10.52 -6.13
CA GLU A 65 3.04 10.33 -4.74
C GLU A 65 3.91 11.19 -3.82
N MET A 66 5.22 11.24 -4.04
CA MET A 66 6.14 12.10 -3.27
C MET A 66 5.75 13.59 -3.36
N GLU A 67 5.50 14.09 -4.57
CA GLU A 67 5.07 15.48 -4.77
C GLU A 67 3.72 15.79 -4.12
N GLY A 68 2.75 14.88 -4.25
CA GLY A 68 1.43 15.07 -3.65
C GLY A 68 1.47 15.04 -2.13
N MET A 69 2.29 14.16 -1.54
CA MET A 69 2.54 14.13 -0.09
C MET A 69 3.20 15.42 0.39
N ALA A 70 4.22 15.92 -0.31
CA ALA A 70 4.84 17.20 0.00
C ALA A 70 3.84 18.37 -0.10
N ALA A 71 3.02 18.39 -1.16
CA ALA A 71 1.98 19.41 -1.37
C ALA A 71 0.88 19.38 -0.29
N ALA A 72 0.59 18.21 0.28
CA ALA A 72 -0.33 18.04 1.39
C ALA A 72 0.27 18.44 2.75
N GLY A 73 1.53 18.88 2.79
CA GLY A 73 2.22 19.22 4.04
C GLY A 73 2.71 18.01 4.83
N LEU A 74 2.81 16.84 4.19
CA LEU A 74 3.27 15.58 4.78
C LEU A 74 4.69 15.24 4.30
N GLY A 75 5.55 16.27 4.22
CA GLY A 75 6.91 16.18 3.69
C GLY A 75 8.02 15.91 4.74
N ASP A 76 7.65 15.62 6.00
CA ASP A 76 8.61 15.53 7.12
C ASP A 76 9.72 14.49 6.88
N ASP A 77 9.36 13.32 6.35
CA ASP A 77 10.31 12.26 5.95
C ASP A 77 9.65 11.36 4.88
N LEU A 78 10.05 11.50 3.62
CA LEU A 78 9.52 10.72 2.51
C LEU A 78 10.58 9.79 1.93
N LEU A 79 10.25 8.50 1.82
CA LEU A 79 11.05 7.50 1.12
C LEU A 79 10.39 7.16 -0.22
N LEU A 80 11.09 7.37 -1.32
CA LEU A 80 10.75 6.70 -2.58
C LEU A 80 11.32 5.27 -2.51
N ALA A 81 10.47 4.32 -2.13
CA ALA A 81 10.80 2.90 -1.97
C ALA A 81 10.80 2.16 -3.32
N ASN A 82 11.52 2.72 -4.29
CA ASN A 82 11.67 2.24 -5.66
C ASN A 82 12.79 3.01 -6.39
N GLU A 83 13.39 2.39 -7.39
CA GLU A 83 14.43 3.01 -8.22
C GLU A 83 13.82 3.93 -9.28
N VAL A 84 14.46 5.08 -9.50
CA VAL A 84 14.13 6.00 -10.60
C VAL A 84 15.38 6.60 -11.21
N LEU A 85 15.39 6.75 -12.53
CA LEU A 85 16.49 7.39 -13.27
C LEU A 85 16.25 8.88 -13.53
N ASP A 86 15.05 9.39 -13.22
CA ASP A 86 14.74 10.82 -13.28
C ASP A 86 14.26 11.32 -11.91
N THR A 87 15.20 11.83 -11.13
CA THR A 87 14.97 12.38 -9.79
C THR A 87 14.82 13.91 -9.79
N ARG A 88 14.86 14.58 -10.95
CA ARG A 88 14.85 16.07 -11.02
C ARG A 88 13.65 16.69 -10.33
N ARG A 89 12.46 16.08 -10.49
CA ARG A 89 11.22 16.49 -9.83
C ARG A 89 11.31 16.39 -8.31
N LEU A 90 12.01 15.38 -7.79
CA LEU A 90 12.24 15.21 -6.36
C LEU A 90 13.28 16.21 -5.83
N GLY A 91 14.34 16.49 -6.60
CA GLY A 91 15.30 17.54 -6.27
C GLY A 91 14.68 18.90 -6.06
N VAL A 92 13.66 19.25 -6.84
CA VAL A 92 12.89 20.50 -6.64
C VAL A 92 12.25 20.55 -5.24
N LEU A 93 11.78 19.42 -4.70
CA LEU A 93 11.20 19.36 -3.36
C LEU A 93 12.28 19.55 -2.28
N VAL A 94 13.45 18.94 -2.47
CA VAL A 94 14.62 19.06 -1.59
C VAL A 94 15.11 20.51 -1.58
N ASP A 95 15.34 21.11 -2.74
CA ASP A 95 15.83 22.48 -2.89
C ASP A 95 14.85 23.52 -2.31
N ALA A 96 13.54 23.28 -2.47
CA ALA A 96 12.51 24.15 -1.91
C ALA A 96 12.32 23.95 -0.40
N GLY A 97 12.89 22.89 0.19
CA GLY A 97 12.69 22.52 1.59
C GLY A 97 11.25 22.12 1.91
N THR A 98 10.46 21.71 0.91
CA THR A 98 9.06 21.28 1.09
C THR A 98 8.94 19.82 1.51
N ALA A 99 9.98 19.01 1.27
CA ALA A 99 10.07 17.66 1.79
C ALA A 99 11.52 17.22 2.04
N ARG A 100 11.71 16.39 3.07
CA ARG A 100 12.92 15.58 3.22
C ARG A 100 12.75 14.31 2.38
N VAL A 101 13.55 14.16 1.34
CA VAL A 101 13.43 13.06 0.37
C VAL A 101 14.62 12.11 0.48
N THR A 102 14.32 10.83 0.74
CA THR A 102 15.25 9.71 0.61
C THR A 102 14.86 8.85 -0.61
N VAL A 103 15.82 8.43 -1.43
CA VAL A 103 15.59 7.58 -2.61
C VAL A 103 16.34 6.25 -2.47
N ALA A 104 15.71 5.15 -2.87
CA ALA A 104 16.36 3.86 -3.01
C ALA A 104 17.28 3.81 -4.24
N VAL A 105 18.51 3.31 -4.05
CA VAL A 105 19.48 3.10 -5.14
C VAL A 105 20.11 1.72 -5.03
N ASP A 106 20.28 1.05 -6.16
CA ASP A 106 20.72 -0.35 -6.27
C ASP A 106 21.86 -0.55 -7.30
N SER A 107 22.33 0.53 -7.92
CA SER A 107 23.26 0.46 -9.06
C SER A 107 24.03 1.77 -9.23
N PRO A 108 25.19 1.76 -9.91
CA PRO A 108 25.91 2.99 -10.22
C PRO A 108 25.05 4.03 -10.94
N GLU A 109 24.17 3.58 -11.84
CA GLU A 109 23.26 4.40 -12.62
C GLU A 109 22.20 5.09 -11.75
N THR A 110 21.60 4.38 -10.78
CA THR A 110 20.61 4.98 -9.87
C THR A 110 21.26 5.94 -8.87
N VAL A 111 22.50 5.66 -8.43
CA VAL A 111 23.31 6.60 -7.65
C VAL A 111 23.61 7.88 -8.45
N ASP A 112 24.00 7.75 -9.71
CA ASP A 112 24.30 8.90 -10.58
C ASP A 112 23.04 9.72 -10.88
N ALA A 113 21.91 9.05 -11.12
CA ALA A 113 20.62 9.70 -11.28
C ALA A 113 20.24 10.50 -10.02
N ALA A 114 20.30 9.89 -8.83
CA ALA A 114 20.03 10.56 -7.56
C ALA A 114 20.89 11.83 -7.38
N ALA A 115 22.21 11.72 -7.57
CA ALA A 115 23.13 12.85 -7.45
C ALA A 115 22.80 13.97 -8.46
N SER A 116 22.59 13.60 -9.74
CA SER A 116 22.33 14.58 -10.81
C SER A 116 20.99 15.30 -10.67
N GLY A 117 20.00 14.65 -10.04
CA GLY A 117 18.70 15.25 -9.77
C GLY A 117 18.59 15.94 -8.43
N GLY A 118 19.69 16.16 -7.70
CA GLY A 118 19.70 16.97 -6.47
C GLY A 118 19.25 16.21 -5.20
N ILE A 119 19.25 14.88 -5.21
CA ILE A 119 18.98 14.09 -4.01
C ILE A 119 20.18 14.14 -3.08
N THR A 120 19.91 14.30 -1.78
CA THR A 120 20.94 14.38 -0.74
C THR A 120 20.94 13.18 0.20
N GLU A 121 19.88 12.37 0.23
CA GLU A 121 19.74 11.21 1.09
C GLU A 121 19.33 9.96 0.31
N VAL A 122 19.98 8.83 0.57
CA VAL A 122 19.68 7.54 -0.10
C VAL A 122 19.64 6.36 0.87
N LEU A 123 18.89 5.33 0.51
CA LEU A 123 19.05 3.97 1.04
C LEU A 123 19.61 3.07 -0.06
N ILE A 124 20.50 2.15 0.31
CA ILE A 124 20.95 1.10 -0.61
C ILE A 124 19.89 -0.01 -0.60
N ASP A 125 19.21 -0.23 -1.73
CA ASP A 125 18.26 -1.35 -1.87
C ASP A 125 19.03 -2.65 -2.14
N VAL A 126 18.73 -3.68 -1.38
CA VAL A 126 19.46 -4.96 -1.38
C VAL A 126 18.49 -6.10 -1.69
N ASP A 127 18.87 -6.98 -2.61
CA ASP A 127 18.09 -8.18 -2.89
C ASP A 127 18.20 -9.16 -1.70
N VAL A 128 17.07 -9.35 -1.03
CA VAL A 128 16.90 -10.28 0.11
C VAL A 128 16.19 -11.58 -0.30
N GLY A 129 16.15 -11.89 -1.60
CA GLY A 129 15.57 -13.10 -2.18
C GLY A 129 14.29 -12.88 -2.99
N LEU A 130 13.90 -11.63 -3.28
CA LEU A 130 12.79 -11.31 -4.18
C LEU A 130 13.38 -10.86 -5.52
N PRO A 131 13.27 -11.64 -6.61
CA PRO A 131 13.83 -11.26 -7.91
C PRO A 131 13.03 -10.11 -8.55
N ARG A 132 13.28 -8.88 -8.08
CA ARG A 132 12.61 -7.64 -8.48
C ARG A 132 13.60 -6.49 -8.67
N CYS A 133 13.98 -5.82 -7.58
CA CYS A 133 14.98 -4.76 -7.51
C CYS A 133 15.92 -5.05 -6.33
N GLY A 134 16.98 -4.25 -6.21
CA GLY A 134 17.99 -4.39 -5.17
C GLY A 134 19.29 -4.96 -5.72
N CYS A 135 20.40 -4.46 -5.19
CA CYS A 135 21.73 -4.91 -5.59
C CYS A 135 22.02 -6.29 -4.99
N ASP A 136 23.03 -6.96 -5.56
CA ASP A 136 23.63 -8.10 -4.86
C ASP A 136 24.14 -7.61 -3.49
N PRO A 137 23.87 -8.34 -2.37
CA PRO A 137 24.37 -7.96 -1.05
C PRO A 137 25.88 -7.70 -1.01
N ALA A 138 26.67 -8.37 -1.85
CA ALA A 138 28.12 -8.16 -1.94
C ALA A 138 28.50 -6.79 -2.53
N ASP A 139 27.62 -6.16 -3.30
CA ASP A 139 27.85 -4.87 -3.95
C ASP A 139 27.39 -3.67 -3.10
N ALA A 140 26.60 -3.92 -2.04
CA ALA A 140 25.95 -2.88 -1.24
C ALA A 140 26.95 -1.86 -0.66
N ALA A 141 28.07 -2.32 -0.12
CA ALA A 141 29.10 -1.45 0.45
C ALA A 141 29.76 -0.56 -0.63
N ALA A 142 30.03 -1.11 -1.81
CA ALA A 142 30.64 -0.37 -2.91
C ALA A 142 29.69 0.72 -3.46
N LEU A 143 28.39 0.44 -3.51
CA LEU A 143 27.35 1.40 -3.88
C LEU A 143 27.19 2.50 -2.83
N ALA A 144 27.18 2.15 -1.54
CA ALA A 144 27.17 3.12 -0.45
C ALA A 144 28.36 4.09 -0.54
N ASP A 145 29.55 3.56 -0.77
CA ASP A 145 30.76 4.35 -0.96
C ASP A 145 30.70 5.26 -2.19
N ARG A 146 30.08 4.80 -3.28
CA ARG A 146 29.83 5.62 -4.47
C ARG A 146 28.90 6.78 -4.12
N ALA A 147 27.78 6.51 -3.47
CA ALA A 147 26.81 7.53 -3.07
C ALA A 147 27.44 8.59 -2.16
N ARG A 148 28.26 8.18 -1.18
CA ARG A 148 29.02 9.09 -0.30
C ARG A 148 30.00 9.97 -1.07
N ARG A 149 30.76 9.39 -2.02
CA ARG A 149 31.68 10.16 -2.89
C ARG A 149 30.95 11.16 -3.78
N ALA A 150 29.69 10.89 -4.12
CA ALA A 150 28.82 11.81 -4.84
C ALA A 150 28.21 12.91 -3.92
N GLY A 151 28.55 12.92 -2.62
CA GLY A 151 28.11 13.94 -1.68
C GLY A 151 26.76 13.65 -0.99
N MET A 152 26.20 12.45 -1.17
CA MET A 152 24.94 12.06 -0.55
C MET A 152 25.16 11.40 0.82
N ALA A 153 24.20 11.59 1.72
CA ALA A 153 24.09 10.85 2.96
C ALA A 153 23.44 9.48 2.69
N VAL A 154 24.21 8.41 2.93
CA VAL A 154 23.67 7.05 2.95
C VAL A 154 23.04 6.82 4.32
N ARG A 155 21.70 6.82 4.37
CA ARG A 155 20.93 6.67 5.62
C ARG A 155 20.88 5.22 6.11
N GLY A 156 21.17 4.27 5.24
CA GLY A 156 21.24 2.85 5.57
C GLY A 156 20.82 1.98 4.40
N VAL A 157 20.09 0.90 4.68
CA VAL A 157 19.69 -0.11 3.69
C VAL A 157 18.17 -0.25 3.63
N MET A 158 17.70 -0.68 2.47
CA MET A 158 16.34 -1.15 2.24
C MET A 158 16.41 -2.59 1.71
N GLY A 159 15.45 -3.42 2.09
CA GLY A 159 15.30 -4.76 1.52
C GLY A 159 13.89 -5.28 1.77
N TYR A 160 13.17 -5.56 0.68
CA TYR A 160 11.74 -5.93 0.74
C TYR A 160 11.50 -7.42 0.46
N GLU A 161 11.09 -8.16 1.49
CA GLU A 161 10.78 -9.58 1.45
C GLU A 161 9.36 -9.89 0.91
N GLY A 162 8.93 -9.18 -0.14
CA GLY A 162 7.57 -9.23 -0.68
C GLY A 162 7.01 -10.62 -1.01
N HIS A 163 7.90 -11.56 -1.36
CA HIS A 163 7.53 -12.94 -1.67
C HIS A 163 7.04 -13.74 -0.45
N LEU A 164 7.12 -13.18 0.76
CA LEU A 164 6.69 -13.79 2.02
C LEU A 164 5.37 -13.23 2.55
N MET A 165 4.89 -12.10 2.03
CA MET A 165 3.76 -11.34 2.60
C MET A 165 2.48 -12.16 2.72
N HIS A 166 2.27 -13.10 1.81
CA HIS A 166 1.02 -13.86 1.67
C HIS A 166 1.18 -15.36 1.98
N ASP A 167 2.28 -15.76 2.64
CA ASP A 167 2.44 -17.14 3.10
C ASP A 167 1.44 -17.43 4.23
N PRO A 168 0.47 -18.37 4.06
CA PRO A 168 -0.54 -18.65 5.08
C PRO A 168 0.02 -19.35 6.32
N ASP A 169 1.21 -19.97 6.23
CA ASP A 169 1.86 -20.58 7.37
C ASP A 169 2.68 -19.52 8.13
N ALA A 170 2.17 -19.10 9.30
CA ALA A 170 2.83 -18.07 10.09
C ALA A 170 4.25 -18.47 10.57
N GLY A 171 4.48 -19.76 10.84
CA GLY A 171 5.80 -20.25 11.26
C GLY A 171 6.80 -20.17 10.11
N ARG A 172 6.42 -20.69 8.93
CA ARG A 172 7.25 -20.61 7.72
C ARG A 172 7.47 -19.17 7.28
N ARG A 173 6.45 -18.31 7.37
CA ARG A 173 6.57 -16.88 7.09
C ARG A 173 7.61 -16.22 7.99
N ALA A 174 7.56 -16.49 9.30
CA ALA A 174 8.52 -15.95 10.26
C ALA A 174 9.94 -16.48 10.03
N GLU A 175 10.11 -17.78 9.80
CA GLU A 175 11.41 -18.42 9.50
C GLU A 175 12.07 -17.79 8.26
N ARG A 176 11.34 -17.76 7.13
CA ARG A 176 11.87 -17.21 5.88
C ARG A 176 12.09 -15.70 5.94
N THR A 177 11.29 -14.99 6.74
CA THR A 177 11.51 -13.54 6.97
C THR A 177 12.83 -13.34 7.73
N ALA A 178 13.11 -14.17 8.73
CA ALA A 178 14.38 -14.11 9.44
C ALA A 178 15.58 -14.41 8.53
N GLU A 179 15.45 -15.37 7.60
CA GLU A 179 16.49 -15.66 6.59
C GLU A 179 16.75 -14.46 5.68
N ALA A 180 15.70 -13.86 5.10
CA ALA A 180 15.80 -12.68 4.25
C ALA A 180 16.42 -11.49 5.01
N MET A 181 15.99 -11.28 6.25
CA MET A 181 16.51 -10.21 7.09
C MET A 181 17.95 -10.45 7.54
N ALA A 182 18.41 -11.69 7.69
CA ALA A 182 19.82 -11.97 7.96
C ALA A 182 20.74 -11.49 6.82
N VAL A 183 20.29 -11.57 5.56
CA VAL A 183 20.99 -11.00 4.40
C VAL A 183 21.06 -9.48 4.51
N LEU A 184 19.93 -8.83 4.81
CA LEU A 184 19.87 -7.38 4.94
C LEU A 184 20.73 -6.86 6.11
N ALA A 185 20.74 -7.58 7.22
CA ALA A 185 21.57 -7.26 8.39
C ALA A 185 23.07 -7.29 8.05
N ALA A 186 23.52 -8.33 7.34
CA ALA A 186 24.92 -8.42 6.92
C ALA A 186 25.30 -7.28 5.95
N ALA A 187 24.40 -6.90 5.03
CA ALA A 187 24.63 -5.75 4.16
C ALA A 187 24.65 -4.43 4.97
N HIS A 188 23.76 -4.27 5.95
CA HIS A 188 23.72 -3.10 6.84
C HIS A 188 24.99 -2.95 7.68
N ASP A 189 25.59 -4.05 8.16
CA ASP A 189 26.84 -4.01 8.92
C ASP A 189 27.99 -3.39 8.12
N GLU A 190 28.04 -3.64 6.80
CA GLU A 190 29.04 -3.08 5.88
C GLU A 190 28.66 -1.66 5.42
N VAL A 191 27.38 -1.40 5.16
CA VAL A 191 26.90 -0.11 4.67
C VAL A 191 26.87 0.94 5.78
N GLY A 192 26.46 0.59 7.00
CA GLY A 192 26.19 1.50 8.12
C GLY A 192 24.94 2.36 7.91
N GLY A 193 24.70 3.33 8.81
CA GLY A 193 23.54 4.23 8.75
C GLY A 193 22.48 3.92 9.82
N GLU A 194 21.51 4.82 9.96
CA GLU A 194 20.48 4.78 11.00
C GLU A 194 19.22 3.97 10.61
N VAL A 195 19.04 3.68 9.31
CA VAL A 195 17.82 3.07 8.77
C VAL A 195 18.08 1.65 8.25
N VAL A 196 17.24 0.72 8.69
CA VAL A 196 17.01 -0.57 8.02
C VAL A 196 15.52 -0.62 7.68
N SER A 197 15.19 -0.44 6.41
CA SER A 197 13.81 -0.27 5.94
C SER A 197 13.32 -1.50 5.19
N GLY A 198 12.09 -1.93 5.43
CA GLY A 198 11.53 -3.08 4.72
C GLY A 198 10.23 -3.59 5.31
N GLY A 199 9.88 -4.83 4.98
CA GLY A 199 8.66 -5.48 5.45
C GLY A 199 7.37 -4.86 4.95
N GLY A 200 6.26 -5.48 5.37
CA GLY A 200 4.93 -5.08 4.94
C GLY A 200 3.84 -5.63 5.85
N THR A 201 2.60 -5.55 5.39
CA THR A 201 1.43 -5.96 6.16
C THR A 201 1.50 -7.42 6.59
N GLY A 202 2.05 -8.32 5.77
CA GLY A 202 2.15 -9.75 6.08
C GLY A 202 3.22 -10.12 7.10
N THR A 203 4.30 -9.34 7.17
CA THR A 203 5.46 -9.59 8.05
C THR A 203 5.54 -8.62 9.23
N TRP A 204 4.48 -7.85 9.47
CA TRP A 204 4.42 -6.78 10.48
C TRP A 204 4.82 -7.20 11.89
N ASP A 205 4.55 -8.45 12.28
CA ASP A 205 4.79 -9.01 13.60
C ASP A 205 6.09 -9.81 13.70
N CYS A 206 6.58 -10.38 12.59
CA CYS A 206 7.77 -11.24 12.58
C CYS A 206 9.04 -10.54 12.09
N ASN A 207 8.95 -9.47 11.28
CA ASN A 207 10.12 -8.70 10.84
C ASN A 207 10.61 -7.77 11.95
N ARG A 208 11.48 -8.27 12.84
CA ARG A 208 12.01 -7.53 14.00
C ARG A 208 13.34 -6.81 13.74
N LEU A 209 13.97 -7.04 12.59
CA LEU A 209 15.23 -6.39 12.24
C LEU A 209 15.02 -4.92 11.88
N VAL A 210 14.01 -4.64 11.06
CA VAL A 210 13.81 -3.31 10.48
C VAL A 210 13.60 -2.25 11.56
N THR A 211 14.27 -1.11 11.38
CA THR A 211 14.04 0.08 12.21
C THR A 211 12.73 0.76 11.85
N GLU A 212 12.26 0.58 10.61
CA GLU A 212 10.98 1.08 10.10
C GLU A 212 10.30 0.04 9.18
N LEU A 213 9.04 -0.27 9.46
CA LEU A 213 8.23 -1.18 8.66
C LEU A 213 7.45 -0.41 7.57
N GLN A 214 7.44 -0.90 6.34
CA GLN A 214 6.79 -0.25 5.19
C GLN A 214 5.35 -0.74 4.91
N ALA A 215 4.58 -1.14 5.93
CA ALA A 215 3.23 -1.68 5.73
C ALA A 215 2.24 -0.62 5.20
N GLY A 216 1.37 -1.03 4.27
CA GLY A 216 0.35 -0.16 3.66
C GLY A 216 -1.05 -0.76 3.72
N SER A 217 -1.24 -1.96 3.15
CA SER A 217 -2.54 -2.63 3.02
C SER A 217 -3.27 -2.86 4.35
N TYR A 218 -2.56 -2.88 5.49
CA TYR A 218 -3.13 -3.07 6.82
C TYR A 218 -4.25 -2.08 7.16
N VAL A 219 -4.27 -0.89 6.55
CA VAL A 219 -5.24 0.17 6.86
C VAL A 219 -6.68 -0.27 6.61
N LEU A 220 -6.93 -1.07 5.56
CA LEU A 220 -8.28 -1.51 5.19
C LEU A 220 -8.37 -2.99 4.76
N MET A 221 -7.22 -3.67 4.60
CA MET A 221 -7.10 -5.08 4.23
C MET A 221 -7.81 -5.43 2.90
N ASP A 222 -7.69 -6.69 2.50
CA ASP A 222 -8.33 -7.26 1.33
C ASP A 222 -8.53 -8.78 1.50
N GLY A 223 -9.22 -9.40 0.53
CA GLY A 223 -9.50 -10.83 0.57
C GLY A 223 -8.26 -11.72 0.50
N ASP A 224 -7.12 -11.22 0.00
CA ASP A 224 -5.88 -11.98 -0.04
C ASP A 224 -5.22 -12.07 1.34
N TYR A 225 -5.12 -10.92 2.03
CA TYR A 225 -4.62 -10.85 3.40
C TYR A 225 -5.57 -11.48 4.43
N ALA A 226 -6.89 -11.50 4.18
CA ALA A 226 -7.88 -12.10 5.08
C ALA A 226 -7.60 -13.58 5.40
N ARG A 227 -6.91 -14.29 4.50
CA ARG A 227 -6.56 -15.70 4.68
C ARG A 227 -5.45 -15.95 5.70
N LEU A 228 -4.74 -14.90 6.13
CA LEU A 228 -3.56 -15.02 6.97
C LEU A 228 -3.85 -14.95 8.48
N GLY A 229 -5.08 -14.62 8.88
CA GLY A 229 -5.47 -14.51 10.29
C GLY A 229 -4.78 -13.37 11.05
N LEU A 230 -4.43 -12.28 10.36
CA LEU A 230 -3.84 -11.07 10.97
C LEU A 230 -4.87 -10.33 11.86
N PRO A 231 -4.45 -9.48 12.82
CA PRO A 231 -5.37 -8.78 13.71
C PRO A 231 -6.10 -7.58 13.07
N PHE A 232 -5.87 -7.34 11.78
CA PHE A 232 -6.49 -6.27 11.00
C PHE A 232 -7.79 -6.75 10.35
N ARG A 233 -8.75 -5.84 10.20
CA ARG A 233 -10.09 -6.12 9.66
C ARG A 233 -10.23 -5.62 8.23
N GLU A 234 -11.06 -6.31 7.45
CA GLU A 234 -11.45 -5.90 6.10
C GLU A 234 -12.47 -4.76 6.15
N GLY A 235 -12.08 -3.60 5.63
CA GLY A 235 -12.89 -2.38 5.61
C GLY A 235 -13.13 -1.81 4.21
N LEU A 236 -12.55 -2.38 3.16
CA LEU A 236 -12.71 -1.89 1.79
C LEU A 236 -13.79 -2.68 1.02
N VAL A 237 -14.72 -1.95 0.40
CA VAL A 237 -15.82 -2.53 -0.38
C VAL A 237 -16.06 -1.71 -1.64
N VAL A 238 -16.26 -2.37 -2.77
CA VAL A 238 -16.83 -1.75 -3.97
C VAL A 238 -18.34 -1.96 -3.93
N LEU A 239 -19.10 -0.90 -3.70
CA LEU A 239 -20.55 -0.91 -3.82
C LEU A 239 -20.93 -0.94 -5.29
N THR A 240 -21.84 -1.85 -5.65
CA THR A 240 -22.34 -2.04 -7.02
C THR A 240 -23.86 -2.09 -7.01
N THR A 241 -24.48 -2.04 -8.18
CA THR A 241 -25.92 -2.18 -8.40
C THR A 241 -26.19 -3.38 -9.27
N VAL A 242 -27.20 -4.17 -8.90
CA VAL A 242 -27.74 -5.23 -9.74
C VAL A 242 -28.43 -4.61 -10.95
N VAL A 243 -27.86 -4.80 -12.13
CA VAL A 243 -28.40 -4.29 -13.41
C VAL A 243 -29.19 -5.33 -14.18
N SER A 244 -29.03 -6.61 -13.87
CA SER A 244 -29.76 -7.71 -14.50
C SER A 244 -29.88 -8.91 -13.59
N THR A 245 -30.97 -9.65 -13.73
CA THR A 245 -31.23 -10.94 -13.07
C THR A 245 -31.63 -11.97 -14.12
N GLY A 246 -30.99 -13.14 -14.09
CA GLY A 246 -31.27 -14.23 -15.03
C GLY A 246 -32.20 -15.29 -14.44
N SER A 247 -32.99 -15.95 -15.30
CA SER A 247 -33.89 -17.06 -14.92
C SER A 247 -33.16 -18.27 -14.32
N GLY A 248 -31.83 -18.36 -14.49
CA GLY A 248 -30.97 -19.39 -13.91
C GLY A 248 -30.47 -19.10 -12.48
N GLY A 249 -31.03 -18.10 -11.79
CA GLY A 249 -30.66 -17.80 -10.40
C GLY A 249 -29.33 -17.07 -10.21
N HIS A 250 -28.91 -16.31 -11.23
CA HIS A 250 -27.76 -15.41 -11.14
C HIS A 250 -28.20 -13.95 -11.26
N ALA A 251 -27.40 -13.05 -10.71
CA ALA A 251 -27.52 -11.61 -10.88
C ALA A 251 -26.23 -11.05 -11.48
N VAL A 252 -26.34 -9.92 -12.18
CA VAL A 252 -25.21 -9.19 -12.77
C VAL A 252 -25.17 -7.81 -12.15
N VAL A 253 -24.02 -7.45 -11.57
CA VAL A 253 -23.78 -6.14 -10.95
C VAL A 253 -22.86 -5.28 -11.81
N ASP A 254 -23.00 -3.95 -11.71
CA ASP A 254 -22.30 -2.92 -12.51
C ASP A 254 -20.85 -2.61 -12.07
N GLY A 255 -20.17 -3.56 -11.44
CA GLY A 255 -18.75 -3.44 -11.09
C GLY A 255 -17.96 -4.64 -11.61
N GLY A 256 -16.96 -4.39 -12.44
CA GLY A 256 -16.11 -5.40 -13.06
C GLY A 256 -14.62 -5.11 -12.94
N LEU A 257 -13.81 -5.61 -13.88
CA LEU A 257 -12.34 -5.41 -13.95
C LEU A 257 -11.92 -3.94 -13.98
N LYS A 258 -12.80 -3.03 -14.41
CA LYS A 258 -12.51 -1.59 -14.40
C LYS A 258 -12.72 -0.95 -13.02
N ALA A 259 -13.44 -1.61 -12.10
CA ALA A 259 -13.63 -1.18 -10.72
C ALA A 259 -12.85 -2.02 -9.70
N LEU A 260 -12.45 -3.23 -10.07
CA LEU A 260 -11.81 -4.23 -9.20
C LEU A 260 -10.52 -4.73 -9.82
N ALA A 261 -9.52 -4.96 -8.98
CA ALA A 261 -8.33 -5.71 -9.36
C ALA A 261 -8.51 -7.20 -9.07
N MET A 262 -7.91 -8.03 -9.93
CA MET A 262 -8.07 -9.49 -9.94
C MET A 262 -6.74 -10.24 -9.93
N ASP A 263 -5.63 -9.53 -9.76
CA ASP A 263 -4.27 -10.10 -9.71
C ASP A 263 -4.07 -11.06 -8.53
N SER A 264 -4.88 -10.92 -7.47
CA SER A 264 -4.93 -11.83 -6.32
C SER A 264 -6.19 -12.71 -6.29
N GLY A 265 -6.88 -12.86 -7.42
CA GLY A 265 -8.08 -13.69 -7.54
C GLY A 265 -9.40 -12.91 -7.52
N ASN A 266 -10.51 -13.64 -7.35
CA ASN A 266 -11.85 -13.05 -7.42
C ASN A 266 -12.18 -12.20 -6.18
N PRO A 267 -12.96 -11.11 -6.33
CA PRO A 267 -13.58 -10.45 -5.20
C PRO A 267 -14.57 -11.39 -4.52
N THR A 268 -14.91 -11.08 -3.27
CA THR A 268 -15.91 -11.82 -2.49
C THR A 268 -17.19 -10.99 -2.37
N VAL A 269 -18.35 -11.62 -2.60
CA VAL A 269 -19.65 -10.97 -2.39
C VAL A 269 -19.87 -10.77 -0.90
N MET A 270 -20.30 -9.58 -0.48
CA MET A 270 -20.70 -9.35 0.91
C MET A 270 -22.01 -10.08 1.21
N GLY A 271 -22.03 -10.85 2.30
CA GLY A 271 -23.19 -11.66 2.69
C GLY A 271 -23.17 -13.03 2.01
N ALA A 272 -24.32 -13.45 1.49
CA ALA A 272 -24.46 -14.76 0.85
C ALA A 272 -24.24 -14.67 -0.66
N GLY A 273 -23.45 -15.57 -1.23
CA GLY A 273 -23.28 -15.68 -2.68
C GLY A 273 -21.82 -15.83 -3.09
N GLU A 274 -21.62 -16.12 -4.36
CA GLU A 274 -20.31 -16.37 -4.95
C GLU A 274 -20.18 -15.64 -6.29
N VAL A 275 -18.96 -15.20 -6.59
CA VAL A 275 -18.61 -14.62 -7.89
C VAL A 275 -18.37 -15.74 -8.88
N LEU A 276 -19.22 -15.81 -9.91
CA LEU A 276 -19.08 -16.76 -11.01
C LEU A 276 -18.08 -16.27 -12.06
N VAL A 277 -18.20 -15.00 -12.45
CA VAL A 277 -17.32 -14.37 -13.46
C VAL A 277 -17.24 -12.87 -13.24
N CYS A 278 -16.05 -12.31 -13.41
CA CYS A 278 -15.79 -10.88 -13.46
C CYS A 278 -15.32 -10.51 -14.87
N SER A 279 -16.03 -9.59 -15.50
CA SER A 279 -15.76 -9.04 -16.84
C SER A 279 -15.49 -7.54 -16.73
N ASP A 280 -15.20 -6.86 -17.84
CA ASP A 280 -14.83 -5.44 -17.87
C ASP A 280 -15.67 -4.55 -16.94
N GLU A 281 -16.98 -4.52 -17.12
CA GLU A 281 -17.92 -3.64 -16.39
C GLU A 281 -18.90 -4.41 -15.51
N HIS A 282 -18.82 -5.74 -15.48
CA HIS A 282 -19.83 -6.57 -14.82
C HIS A 282 -19.23 -7.71 -14.02
N THR A 283 -19.83 -7.97 -12.86
CA THR A 283 -19.61 -9.20 -12.08
C THR A 283 -20.90 -9.99 -12.02
N THR A 284 -20.84 -11.27 -12.38
CA THR A 284 -21.96 -12.20 -12.23
C THR A 284 -21.86 -12.90 -10.88
N VAL A 285 -22.93 -12.81 -10.09
CA VAL A 285 -23.05 -13.43 -8.77
C VAL A 285 -24.13 -14.50 -8.77
N ILE A 286 -23.89 -15.58 -8.04
CA ILE A 286 -24.83 -16.70 -7.84
C ILE A 286 -25.04 -16.95 -6.35
N GLY A 287 -26.12 -17.64 -5.98
CA GLY A 287 -26.41 -17.93 -4.56
C GLY A 287 -26.78 -16.69 -3.73
N HIS A 288 -26.98 -15.56 -4.41
CA HIS A 288 -27.44 -14.30 -3.85
C HIS A 288 -28.83 -14.01 -4.42
N THR A 289 -29.84 -13.82 -3.56
CA THR A 289 -31.18 -13.45 -4.03
C THR A 289 -31.26 -11.94 -4.09
N THR A 290 -31.20 -11.37 -5.29
CA THR A 290 -31.27 -9.92 -5.46
C THR A 290 -32.27 -9.49 -6.51
N ALA A 291 -32.86 -8.32 -6.31
CA ALA A 291 -33.66 -7.63 -7.31
C ALA A 291 -32.83 -6.63 -8.14
N VAL A 292 -33.24 -6.36 -9.38
CA VAL A 292 -32.66 -5.26 -10.17
C VAL A 292 -32.81 -3.94 -9.41
N GLY A 293 -31.72 -3.18 -9.31
CA GLY A 293 -31.62 -1.93 -8.53
C GLY A 293 -31.08 -2.10 -7.12
N GLU A 294 -30.96 -3.33 -6.61
CA GLU A 294 -30.39 -3.59 -5.29
C GLU A 294 -28.88 -3.32 -5.25
N ARG A 295 -28.40 -2.83 -4.11
CA ARG A 295 -26.98 -2.56 -3.88
C ARG A 295 -26.28 -3.79 -3.35
N VAL A 296 -25.15 -4.15 -3.95
CA VAL A 296 -24.35 -5.32 -3.58
C VAL A 296 -22.91 -4.88 -3.34
N GLY A 297 -22.35 -5.23 -2.19
CA GLY A 297 -20.94 -4.98 -1.87
C GLY A 297 -20.04 -6.10 -2.38
N LEU A 298 -18.93 -5.73 -3.01
CA LEU A 298 -17.86 -6.64 -3.40
C LEU A 298 -16.58 -6.29 -2.63
N ARG A 299 -16.06 -7.22 -1.84
CA ARG A 299 -14.73 -7.08 -1.21
C ARG A 299 -13.64 -7.43 -2.23
N PRO A 300 -12.71 -6.51 -2.54
CA PRO A 300 -11.64 -6.79 -3.49
C PRO A 300 -10.65 -7.83 -2.94
N ALA A 301 -10.03 -8.58 -3.85
CA ALA A 301 -8.94 -9.49 -3.49
C ALA A 301 -7.64 -8.73 -3.19
N HIS A 302 -7.42 -7.56 -3.77
CA HIS A 302 -6.21 -6.76 -3.57
C HIS A 302 -6.55 -5.26 -3.50
N ILE A 303 -6.13 -4.61 -2.41
CA ILE A 303 -6.45 -3.20 -2.14
C ILE A 303 -5.77 -2.22 -3.10
N ASP A 304 -4.44 -2.22 -3.20
CA ASP A 304 -3.66 -1.20 -3.91
C ASP A 304 -4.14 -0.95 -5.36
N PRO A 305 -4.21 -1.99 -6.23
CA PRO A 305 -4.67 -1.81 -7.61
C PRO A 305 -6.18 -1.58 -7.73
N THR A 306 -6.98 -1.96 -6.72
CA THR A 306 -8.41 -1.63 -6.69
C THR A 306 -8.57 -0.14 -6.43
N ILE A 307 -7.98 0.39 -5.36
CA ILE A 307 -8.09 1.82 -5.01
C ILE A 307 -7.61 2.72 -6.16
N ALA A 308 -6.53 2.34 -6.85
CA ALA A 308 -6.00 3.09 -7.98
C ALA A 308 -6.99 3.29 -9.16
N LYS A 309 -8.07 2.49 -9.23
CA LYS A 309 -9.12 2.59 -10.28
C LYS A 309 -10.20 3.63 -9.96
N HIS A 310 -10.28 4.10 -8.72
CA HIS A 310 -11.34 5.00 -8.26
C HIS A 310 -10.84 6.43 -8.10
N GLU A 311 -11.73 7.40 -8.27
CA GLU A 311 -11.41 8.82 -8.09
C GLU A 311 -11.60 9.28 -6.64
N ALA A 312 -12.43 8.57 -5.88
CA ALA A 312 -12.75 8.88 -4.50
C ALA A 312 -12.85 7.61 -3.65
N LEU A 313 -12.50 7.75 -2.38
CA LEU A 313 -12.74 6.79 -1.30
C LEU A 313 -13.78 7.40 -0.36
N HIS A 314 -14.94 6.77 -0.25
CA HIS A 314 -16.02 7.23 0.62
C HIS A 314 -15.91 6.55 1.98
N LEU A 315 -15.62 7.34 3.01
CA LEU A 315 -15.60 6.83 4.38
C LEU A 315 -17.04 6.70 4.89
N VAL A 316 -17.42 5.52 5.35
CA VAL A 316 -18.76 5.21 5.87
C VAL A 316 -18.70 4.68 7.30
N ASP A 317 -19.84 4.72 7.98
CA ASP A 317 -20.00 4.24 9.36
C ASP A 317 -19.93 2.72 9.50
N ASP A 318 -20.57 1.98 8.59
CA ASP A 318 -20.60 0.52 8.55
C ASP A 318 -20.76 0.01 7.10
N VAL A 319 -19.70 -0.57 6.53
CA VAL A 319 -19.77 -1.10 5.16
C VAL A 319 -20.72 -2.30 5.02
N SER A 320 -21.07 -2.98 6.11
CA SER A 320 -22.02 -4.10 6.09
C SER A 320 -23.47 -3.67 5.92
N ALA A 321 -23.78 -2.40 6.18
CA ALA A 321 -25.08 -1.80 5.88
C ALA A 321 -25.30 -1.56 4.36
N GLY A 322 -24.28 -1.77 3.52
CA GLY A 322 -24.38 -1.67 2.06
C GLY A 322 -24.87 -0.28 1.63
N GLY A 323 -26.00 -0.23 0.93
CA GLY A 323 -26.61 1.03 0.49
C GLY A 323 -27.11 1.92 1.64
N ASP A 324 -27.39 1.37 2.82
CA ASP A 324 -27.92 2.11 3.96
C ASP A 324 -26.82 2.75 4.83
N ALA A 325 -25.55 2.45 4.56
CA ALA A 325 -24.41 3.05 5.25
C ALA A 325 -24.44 4.58 5.13
N GLU A 326 -24.10 5.30 6.20
CA GLU A 326 -23.94 6.75 6.19
C GLU A 326 -22.57 7.14 5.67
N VAL A 327 -22.52 7.99 4.64
CA VAL A 327 -21.27 8.58 4.16
C VAL A 327 -20.85 9.70 5.12
N LEU A 328 -19.77 9.46 5.85
CA LEU A 328 -19.19 10.39 6.82
C LEU A 328 -18.30 11.42 6.12
N GLU A 329 -17.44 10.94 5.23
CA GLU A 329 -16.50 11.75 4.46
C GLU A 329 -16.31 11.17 3.06
N SER A 330 -15.77 11.97 2.15
CA SER A 330 -15.39 11.52 0.81
C SER A 330 -14.05 12.14 0.46
N TRP A 331 -13.05 11.30 0.28
CA TRP A 331 -11.68 11.72 0.04
C TRP A 331 -11.29 11.44 -1.41
N PRO A 332 -10.65 12.38 -2.11
CA PRO A 332 -10.10 12.07 -3.42
C PRO A 332 -8.98 11.04 -3.29
N VAL A 333 -8.90 10.11 -4.24
CA VAL A 333 -7.71 9.28 -4.48
C VAL A 333 -6.75 10.11 -5.34
N ASP A 334 -6.21 11.16 -4.73
CA ASP A 334 -5.50 12.27 -5.37
C ASP A 334 -4.08 11.91 -5.84
N LEU A 335 -3.56 10.75 -5.43
CA LEU A 335 -2.25 10.24 -5.82
C LEU A 335 -2.30 9.11 -6.87
N ARG A 336 -3.46 8.90 -7.51
CA ARG A 336 -3.57 8.02 -8.68
C ARG A 336 -2.78 8.58 -9.89
N GLY A 337 -2.25 7.70 -10.73
CA GLY A 337 -1.41 8.07 -11.89
C GLY A 337 0.08 8.14 -11.58
N TRP A 338 0.83 8.89 -12.42
CA TRP A 338 2.30 9.02 -12.42
C TRP A 338 2.76 10.48 -12.54
#